data_AF-A0A3M0WNW0-F1
#
_entry.id   AF-A0A3M0WNW0-F1
#
_cell.length_a   1.000
_cell.length_b   1.000
_cell.length_c   1.000
_cell.angle_alpha   90.00
_cell.angle_beta   90.00
_cell.angle_gamma   90.00
#
_symmetry.space_group_name_H-M   'P 1'
#
loop_
_entity.id
_entity.type
_entity.pdbx_description
1 polymer ?
#
loop_
_entity_poly.entity_id
_entity_poly.type
_entity_poly.pdbx_seq_one_letter_code
_entity_poly.pdbx_strand_id
1 'polypeptide(L)'
;MKRFAMLFLFVFVTFVKAQDNPEITAKEVLNYISFLASDEMEGRFTGSEKCYQAGEFISNEYKKMGVLPLFDGEYFQKFDFVEDVELGKDNSAVLQIGEMKSMLKLGDDYTPTGFSGNAKVKAPVVFAGYGITAPKLNYDDYSNISVKNKIVVVMRYNPESSNPHSEFDKYSSLRFKATTAQSNGALGMIIVNGHSPSEEDNLFKFRYDRAAGIEGFPVVHVKRNFIEEMFSLNNKDFADIQNEIDSTKNPHSFDLQNCIAELNTEVNEVHKTGRNVGGLIKAPGN
;
A
#
# COMPACT_ATOMS: atom_id res chain seq x y z
N MET A 1 -54.51 13.43 85.77
CA MET A 1 -54.15 12.44 84.73
C MET A 1 -54.77 12.86 83.40
N LYS A 2 -53.94 13.15 82.39
CA LYS A 2 -54.17 13.02 80.93
C LYS A 2 -52.96 13.68 80.24
N ARG A 3 -52.03 12.87 79.74
CA ARG A 3 -50.91 13.30 78.89
C ARG A 3 -51.32 13.05 77.45
N PHE A 4 -51.36 14.10 76.63
CA PHE A 4 -51.53 14.01 75.18
C PHE A 4 -50.11 13.91 74.58
N ALA A 5 -49.79 12.78 73.94
CA ALA A 5 -48.55 12.62 73.19
C ALA A 5 -48.88 12.85 71.71
N MET A 6 -48.30 13.90 71.14
CA MET A 6 -48.44 14.28 69.73
C MET A 6 -47.37 13.52 68.92
N LEU A 7 -47.80 12.60 68.06
CA LEU A 7 -46.92 11.85 67.14
C LEU A 7 -46.59 12.75 65.94
N PHE A 8 -45.31 13.04 65.72
CA PHE A 8 -44.82 13.66 64.49
C PHE A 8 -44.56 12.57 63.43
N LEU A 9 -45.28 12.64 62.31
CA LEU A 9 -45.09 11.76 61.16
C LEU A 9 -43.95 12.33 60.28
N PHE A 10 -42.80 11.66 60.26
CA PHE A 10 -41.72 11.98 59.32
C PHE A 10 -42.05 11.34 57.96
N VAL A 11 -42.36 12.16 56.95
CA VAL A 11 -42.54 11.71 55.58
C VAL A 11 -41.16 11.60 54.92
N PHE A 12 -40.70 10.38 54.68
CA PHE A 12 -39.51 10.10 53.88
C PHE A 12 -39.89 10.18 52.40
N VAL A 13 -39.47 11.23 51.71
CA VAL A 13 -39.61 11.33 50.25
C VAL A 13 -38.47 10.54 49.62
N THR A 14 -38.77 9.32 49.17
CA THR A 14 -37.87 8.56 48.31
C THR A 14 -37.91 9.17 46.90
N PHE A 15 -36.81 9.78 46.47
CA PHE A 15 -36.59 10.07 45.06
C PHE A 15 -36.46 8.74 44.32
N VAL A 16 -37.56 8.27 43.73
CA VAL A 16 -37.52 7.19 42.75
C VAL A 16 -36.79 7.75 41.53
N LYS A 17 -35.56 7.29 41.29
CA LYS A 17 -34.95 7.48 39.97
C LYS A 17 -35.85 6.75 38.98
N ALA A 18 -36.45 7.51 38.05
CA ALA A 18 -37.20 6.94 36.96
C ALA A 18 -36.32 5.93 36.23
N GLN A 19 -36.92 4.80 35.88
CA GLN A 19 -36.32 3.73 35.12
C GLN A 19 -35.88 4.32 33.76
N ASP A 20 -34.57 4.31 33.47
CA ASP A 20 -34.08 4.64 32.13
C ASP A 20 -34.76 3.67 31.16
N ASN A 21 -35.58 4.18 30.24
CA ASN A 21 -36.26 3.35 29.26
C ASN A 21 -35.19 2.73 28.34
N PRO A 22 -35.00 1.40 28.32
CA PRO A 22 -33.91 0.76 27.59
C PRO A 22 -34.14 0.70 26.06
N GLU A 23 -35.20 1.34 25.56
CA GLU A 23 -35.52 1.32 24.14
C GLU A 23 -34.54 2.18 23.35
N ILE A 24 -33.81 1.54 22.42
CA ILE A 24 -33.02 2.25 21.41
C ILE A 24 -33.99 2.91 20.43
N THR A 25 -34.04 4.25 20.41
CA THR A 25 -34.95 4.96 19.52
C THR A 25 -34.28 5.34 18.19
N ALA A 26 -35.07 5.37 17.12
CA ALA A 26 -34.59 5.83 15.81
C ALA A 26 -34.05 7.27 15.86
N LYS A 27 -34.64 8.12 16.72
CA LYS A 27 -34.23 9.51 16.90
C LYS A 27 -32.82 9.60 17.52
N GLU A 28 -32.51 8.77 18.52
CA GLU A 28 -31.18 8.75 19.15
C GLU A 28 -30.11 8.28 18.16
N VAL A 29 -30.38 7.19 17.43
CA VAL A 29 -29.45 6.68 16.40
C VAL A 29 -29.21 7.75 15.33
N LEU A 30 -30.27 8.44 14.89
CA LEU A 30 -30.15 9.51 13.91
C LEU A 30 -29.28 10.66 14.42
N ASN A 31 -29.40 11.06 15.69
CA ASN A 31 -28.56 12.12 16.26
C ASN A 31 -27.06 11.74 16.20
N TYR A 32 -26.72 10.49 16.51
CA TYR A 32 -25.34 9.99 16.42
C TYR A 32 -24.81 10.01 14.99
N ILE A 33 -25.60 9.51 14.04
CA ILE A 33 -25.25 9.50 12.62
C ILE A 33 -25.10 10.94 12.12
N SER A 34 -26.04 11.83 12.42
CA SER A 34 -26.04 13.22 11.98
C SER A 34 -24.81 13.98 12.46
N PHE A 35 -24.38 13.78 13.72
CA PHE A 35 -23.14 14.38 14.20
C PHE A 35 -21.91 13.80 13.51
N LEU A 36 -21.79 12.46 13.45
CA LEU A 36 -20.62 11.83 12.86
C LEU A 36 -20.52 12.09 11.35
N ALA A 37 -21.64 12.29 10.66
CA ALA A 37 -21.69 12.57 9.22
C ALA A 37 -21.85 14.06 8.89
N SER A 38 -21.70 14.95 9.88
CA SER A 38 -21.89 16.38 9.68
C SER A 38 -20.77 17.01 8.84
N ASP A 39 -21.06 18.15 8.22
CA ASP A 39 -20.05 18.89 7.44
C ASP A 39 -18.88 19.33 8.32
N GLU A 40 -19.12 19.64 9.61
CA GLU A 40 -18.07 19.99 10.58
C GLU A 40 -17.09 18.84 10.83
N MET A 41 -17.46 17.60 10.52
CA MET A 41 -16.54 16.47 10.60
C MET A 41 -15.60 16.39 9.40
N GLU A 42 -15.87 17.04 8.25
CA GLU A 42 -15.00 17.13 7.06
C GLU A 42 -14.40 15.78 6.57
N GLY A 43 -14.93 14.64 7.02
CA GLY A 43 -14.36 13.30 6.87
C GLY A 43 -13.48 12.83 8.04
N ARG A 44 -13.31 11.50 8.17
CA ARG A 44 -12.59 10.87 9.31
C ARG A 44 -11.44 10.00 8.85
N PHE A 45 -10.60 10.55 7.98
CA PHE A 45 -9.39 9.85 7.53
C PHE A 45 -8.51 9.48 8.74
N THR A 46 -7.95 8.27 8.77
CA THR A 46 -7.19 7.78 9.92
C THR A 46 -6.05 8.74 10.26
N GLY A 47 -5.91 9.07 11.55
CA GLY A 47 -4.89 10.01 12.03
C GLY A 47 -5.20 11.50 11.79
N SER A 48 -6.35 11.84 11.19
CA SER A 48 -6.80 13.23 11.07
C SER A 48 -7.36 13.79 12.39
N GLU A 49 -7.33 15.11 12.53
CA GLU A 49 -7.91 15.81 13.69
C GLU A 49 -9.38 15.46 13.90
N LYS A 50 -10.15 15.37 12.80
CA LYS A 50 -11.56 15.02 12.82
C LYS A 50 -11.80 13.55 13.18
N CYS A 51 -10.89 12.65 12.81
CA CYS A 51 -10.91 11.26 13.28
C CYS A 51 -10.74 11.19 14.80
N TYR A 52 -9.84 12.00 15.37
CA TYR A 52 -9.71 12.09 16.83
C TYR A 52 -10.96 12.66 17.50
N GLN A 53 -11.57 13.71 16.94
CA GLN A 53 -12.82 14.28 17.47
C GLN A 53 -13.97 13.26 17.47
N ALA A 54 -14.08 12.46 16.41
CA ALA A 54 -15.05 11.37 16.37
C ALA A 54 -14.75 10.29 17.44
N GLY A 55 -13.48 9.98 17.68
CA GLY A 55 -13.09 9.07 18.75
C GLY A 55 -13.43 9.60 20.14
N GLU A 56 -13.19 10.89 20.38
CA GLU A 56 -13.59 11.59 21.61
C GLU A 56 -15.09 11.54 21.82
N PHE A 57 -15.87 11.81 20.76
CA PHE A 57 -17.32 11.70 20.79
C PHE A 57 -17.77 10.30 21.24
N ILE A 58 -17.25 9.23 20.63
CA ILE A 58 -17.59 7.85 20.99
C ILE A 58 -17.20 7.56 22.45
N SER A 59 -16.01 7.96 22.89
CA SER A 59 -15.56 7.74 24.27
C SER A 59 -16.44 8.49 25.29
N ASN A 60 -16.96 9.66 24.92
CA ASN A 60 -17.85 10.43 25.78
C ASN A 60 -19.24 9.82 25.87
N GLU A 61 -19.76 9.23 24.79
CA GLU A 61 -20.99 8.42 24.85
C GLU A 61 -20.80 7.17 25.72
N TYR A 62 -19.66 6.48 25.60
CA TYR A 62 -19.30 5.37 26.51
C TYR A 62 -19.32 5.78 27.98
N LYS A 63 -18.70 6.92 28.32
CA LYS A 63 -18.72 7.47 29.69
C LYS A 63 -20.15 7.73 30.18
N LYS A 64 -21.00 8.35 29.35
CA LYS A 64 -22.42 8.62 29.69
C LYS A 64 -23.20 7.34 29.98
N MET A 65 -22.89 6.26 29.26
CA MET A 65 -23.52 4.94 29.41
C MET A 65 -22.90 4.10 30.56
N GLY A 66 -21.89 4.61 31.26
CA GLY A 66 -21.20 3.87 32.32
C GLY A 66 -20.27 2.76 31.82
N VAL A 67 -19.93 2.75 30.53
CA VAL A 67 -18.96 1.82 29.95
C VAL A 67 -17.56 2.21 30.42
N LEU A 68 -16.80 1.24 30.94
CA LEU A 68 -15.45 1.47 31.47
C LEU A 68 -14.42 1.53 30.33
N PRO A 69 -13.29 2.24 30.50
CA PRO A 69 -12.19 2.21 29.53
C PRO A 69 -11.59 0.80 29.41
N LEU A 70 -11.22 0.40 28.18
CA LEU A 70 -10.69 -0.93 27.89
C LEU A 70 -9.16 -1.03 28.00
N PHE A 71 -8.41 0.06 27.75
CA PHE A 71 -6.96 0.01 27.56
C PHE A 71 -6.22 0.67 28.73
N ASP A 72 -5.83 -0.10 29.75
CA ASP A 72 -5.06 0.37 30.91
C ASP A 72 -5.65 1.61 31.61
N GLY A 73 -6.98 1.70 31.67
CA GLY A 73 -7.69 2.84 32.24
C GLY A 73 -8.02 3.96 31.25
N GLU A 74 -7.65 3.81 29.99
CA GLU A 74 -7.95 4.73 28.88
C GLU A 74 -8.93 4.13 27.86
N TYR A 75 -9.69 4.99 27.18
CA TYR A 75 -10.57 4.56 26.07
C TYR A 75 -9.82 4.39 24.76
N PHE A 76 -8.57 4.87 24.66
CA PHE A 76 -7.84 4.95 23.42
C PHE A 76 -6.62 4.04 23.41
N GLN A 77 -6.53 3.17 22.40
CA GLN A 77 -5.29 2.46 22.06
C GLN A 77 -4.63 3.18 20.90
N LYS A 78 -3.50 3.84 21.17
CA LYS A 78 -2.68 4.49 20.14
C LYS A 78 -1.83 3.43 19.42
N PHE A 79 -1.68 3.58 18.11
CA PHE A 79 -0.76 2.77 17.31
C PHE A 79 -0.20 3.60 16.16
N ASP A 80 1.04 3.34 15.78
CA ASP A 80 1.64 4.02 14.63
C ASP A 80 1.37 3.24 13.34
N PHE A 81 1.15 3.97 12.26
CA PHE A 81 0.95 3.41 10.93
C PHE A 81 1.62 4.29 9.89
N VAL A 82 1.96 3.69 8.75
CA VAL A 82 2.47 4.42 7.58
C VAL A 82 1.28 5.10 6.90
N GLU A 83 1.25 6.42 6.94
CA GLU A 83 0.25 7.23 6.25
C GLU A 83 0.56 7.36 4.76
N ASP A 84 1.83 7.64 4.46
CA ASP A 84 2.32 7.88 3.11
C ASP A 84 3.78 7.46 2.99
N VAL A 85 4.32 7.56 1.78
CA VAL A 85 5.75 7.44 1.54
C VAL A 85 6.27 8.65 0.79
N GLU A 86 7.53 9.00 1.03
CA GLU A 86 8.21 10.10 0.37
C GLU A 86 9.51 9.63 -0.27
N LEU A 87 9.89 10.26 -1.39
CA LEU A 87 11.20 10.04 -1.99
C LEU A 87 12.28 10.66 -1.11
N GLY A 88 13.23 9.83 -0.69
CA GLY A 88 14.46 10.27 -0.06
C GLY A 88 15.42 11.00 -1.01
N LYS A 89 16.50 11.53 -0.46
CA LYS A 89 17.42 12.42 -1.18
C LYS A 89 18.46 11.66 -2.01
N ASP A 90 18.76 10.42 -1.63
CA ASP A 90 19.87 9.66 -2.21
C ASP A 90 19.44 8.72 -3.36
N ASN A 91 18.23 8.90 -3.88
CA ASN A 91 17.75 8.15 -5.05
C ASN A 91 18.66 8.37 -6.27
N SER A 92 19.19 7.30 -6.85
CA SER A 92 19.97 7.34 -8.08
C SER A 92 19.77 6.10 -8.94
N ALA A 93 19.77 6.27 -10.26
CA ALA A 93 19.79 5.19 -11.22
C ALA A 93 20.81 5.50 -12.31
N VAL A 94 21.70 4.55 -12.57
CA VAL A 94 22.76 4.67 -13.56
C VAL A 94 22.74 3.43 -14.43
N LEU A 95 22.72 3.63 -15.73
CA LEU A 95 22.78 2.55 -16.72
C LEU A 95 24.09 2.65 -17.47
N GLN A 96 24.81 1.53 -17.55
CA GLN A 96 25.98 1.37 -18.39
C GLN A 96 25.63 0.42 -19.53
N ILE A 97 25.76 0.89 -20.77
CA ILE A 97 25.41 0.19 -22.01
C ILE A 97 26.68 0.18 -22.88
N GLY A 98 27.40 -0.95 -22.86
CA GLY A 98 28.76 -1.01 -23.42
C GLY A 98 29.71 -0.07 -22.67
N GLU A 99 30.32 0.86 -23.41
CA GLU A 99 31.20 1.90 -22.85
C GLU A 99 30.45 3.16 -22.40
N MET A 100 29.18 3.32 -22.83
CA MET A 100 28.37 4.47 -22.47
C MET A 100 27.82 4.33 -21.06
N LYS A 101 27.88 5.40 -20.28
CA LYS A 101 27.33 5.47 -18.93
C LYS A 101 26.40 6.66 -18.80
N SER A 102 25.14 6.39 -18.51
CA SER A 102 24.07 7.39 -18.39
C SER A 102 23.60 7.45 -16.94
N MET A 103 23.67 8.64 -16.35
CA MET A 103 23.03 8.94 -15.07
C MET A 103 21.62 9.44 -15.37
N LEU A 104 20.61 8.69 -14.91
CA LEU A 104 19.21 9.00 -15.16
C LEU A 104 18.75 10.12 -14.24
N LYS A 105 17.93 11.04 -14.76
CA LYS A 105 17.34 12.12 -13.98
C LYS A 105 16.03 11.68 -13.32
N LEU A 106 15.96 11.80 -11.99
CA LEU A 106 14.76 11.46 -11.22
C LEU A 106 13.57 12.34 -11.66
N GLY A 107 12.43 11.71 -11.91
CA GLY A 107 11.20 12.36 -12.36
C GLY A 107 11.12 12.60 -13.88
N ASP A 108 12.25 12.62 -14.58
CA ASP A 108 12.30 12.81 -16.04
C ASP A 108 12.59 11.49 -16.78
N ASP A 109 13.58 10.74 -16.31
CA ASP A 109 14.06 9.51 -16.95
C ASP A 109 13.68 8.25 -16.16
N TYR A 110 13.59 8.38 -14.83
CA TYR A 110 13.19 7.28 -13.95
C TYR A 110 12.46 7.75 -12.69
N THR A 111 11.77 6.83 -12.02
CA THR A 111 11.19 7.03 -10.69
C THR A 111 11.11 5.71 -9.91
N PRO A 112 11.44 5.68 -8.61
CA PRO A 112 11.19 4.51 -7.75
C PRO A 112 9.69 4.18 -7.65
N THR A 113 9.35 2.93 -7.35
CA THR A 113 7.99 2.62 -6.88
C THR A 113 7.83 3.00 -5.41
N GLY A 114 6.61 3.31 -4.97
CA GLY A 114 6.33 3.58 -3.55
C GLY A 114 6.51 2.36 -2.64
N PHE A 115 6.63 1.17 -3.22
CA PHE A 115 6.92 -0.07 -2.51
C PHE A 115 8.38 -0.52 -2.64
N SER A 116 9.22 0.27 -3.28
CA SER A 116 10.64 -0.05 -3.47
C SER A 116 11.33 -0.20 -2.11
N GLY A 117 12.17 -1.23 -1.99
CA GLY A 117 13.04 -1.36 -0.83
C GLY A 117 14.16 -0.35 -0.84
N ASN A 118 14.68 -0.02 0.34
CA ASN A 118 15.86 0.83 0.46
C ASN A 118 17.11 -0.02 0.31
N ALA A 119 17.81 0.14 -0.82
CA ALA A 119 19.03 -0.61 -1.13
C ALA A 119 19.82 0.06 -2.23
N LYS A 120 21.14 -0.13 -2.18
CA LYS A 120 22.08 0.20 -3.25
C LYS A 120 22.63 -1.07 -3.86
N VAL A 121 22.35 -1.31 -5.14
CA VAL A 121 22.79 -2.50 -5.88
C VAL A 121 23.42 -2.10 -7.21
N LYS A 122 24.43 -2.86 -7.62
CA LYS A 122 25.05 -2.73 -8.95
C LYS A 122 25.28 -4.11 -9.52
N ALA A 123 24.66 -4.41 -10.66
CA ALA A 123 24.69 -5.76 -11.21
C ALA A 123 24.45 -5.78 -12.74
N PRO A 124 24.82 -6.87 -13.42
CA PRO A 124 24.40 -7.13 -14.79
C PRO A 124 22.87 -7.13 -14.93
N VAL A 125 22.40 -6.80 -16.14
CA VAL A 125 20.97 -6.68 -16.45
C VAL A 125 20.49 -7.89 -17.25
N VAL A 126 19.27 -8.34 -16.97
CA VAL A 126 18.58 -9.41 -17.70
C VAL A 126 17.17 -8.97 -18.03
N PHE A 127 16.70 -9.25 -19.25
CA PHE A 127 15.31 -9.03 -19.62
C PHE A 127 14.48 -10.28 -19.36
N ALA A 128 13.38 -10.12 -18.63
CA ALA A 128 12.52 -11.21 -18.21
C ALA A 128 11.07 -10.98 -18.68
N GLY A 129 10.86 -10.55 -19.93
CA GLY A 129 9.52 -10.42 -20.51
C GLY A 129 8.60 -9.53 -19.67
N TYR A 130 7.46 -10.09 -19.24
CA TYR A 130 6.53 -9.44 -18.33
C TYR A 130 6.83 -9.73 -16.85
N GLY A 131 7.86 -10.53 -16.52
CA GLY A 131 8.21 -10.91 -15.16
C GLY A 131 7.18 -11.82 -14.50
N ILE A 132 6.47 -12.63 -15.27
CA ILE A 132 5.35 -13.47 -14.81
C ILE A 132 5.79 -14.93 -14.70
N THR A 133 5.44 -15.56 -13.58
CA THR A 133 5.41 -17.02 -13.42
C THR A 133 3.96 -17.45 -13.17
N ALA A 134 3.36 -18.12 -14.14
CA ALA A 134 1.97 -18.58 -14.14
C ALA A 134 1.88 -20.06 -14.57
N PRO A 135 2.14 -21.02 -13.66
CA PRO A 135 2.16 -22.45 -14.00
C PRO A 135 0.85 -22.98 -14.60
N LYS A 136 -0.29 -22.43 -14.18
CA LYS A 136 -1.61 -22.80 -14.72
C LYS A 136 -1.79 -22.43 -16.19
N LEU A 137 -1.02 -21.46 -16.68
CA LEU A 137 -1.02 -20.99 -18.06
C LEU A 137 0.16 -21.52 -18.85
N ASN A 138 0.98 -22.41 -18.26
CA ASN A 138 2.23 -22.89 -18.85
C ASN A 138 3.16 -21.74 -19.30
N TYR A 139 3.20 -20.66 -18.51
CA TYR A 139 3.97 -19.45 -18.80
C TYR A 139 4.92 -19.14 -17.65
N ASP A 140 6.20 -18.98 -17.94
CA ASP A 140 7.20 -18.59 -16.93
C ASP A 140 8.38 -17.85 -17.58
N ASP A 141 8.41 -16.53 -17.36
CA ASP A 141 9.48 -15.63 -17.84
C ASP A 141 10.86 -15.97 -17.27
N TYR A 142 10.93 -16.71 -16.17
CA TYR A 142 12.20 -17.05 -15.50
C TYR A 142 12.71 -18.45 -15.87
N SER A 143 11.93 -19.26 -16.58
CA SER A 143 12.21 -20.68 -16.82
C SER A 143 13.53 -20.97 -17.56
N ASN A 144 13.94 -20.07 -18.47
CA ASN A 144 15.10 -20.26 -19.36
C ASN A 144 16.24 -19.27 -19.11
N ILE A 145 16.19 -18.50 -18.01
CA ILE A 145 17.20 -17.50 -17.68
C ILE A 145 17.61 -17.58 -16.20
N SER A 146 18.85 -17.19 -15.91
CA SER A 146 19.30 -17.03 -14.52
C SER A 146 19.26 -15.55 -14.14
N VAL A 147 18.44 -15.21 -13.16
CA VAL A 147 18.32 -13.83 -12.60
C VAL A 147 19.09 -13.64 -11.29
N LYS A 148 19.70 -14.70 -10.76
CA LYS A 148 20.45 -14.64 -9.51
C LYS A 148 21.58 -13.63 -9.61
N ASN A 149 21.66 -12.71 -8.65
CA ASN A 149 22.66 -11.64 -8.60
C ASN A 149 22.60 -10.66 -9.80
N LYS A 150 21.44 -10.54 -10.45
CA LYS A 150 21.21 -9.59 -11.57
C LYS A 150 20.08 -8.63 -11.25
N ILE A 151 20.01 -7.54 -11.99
CA ILE A 151 18.86 -6.63 -12.01
C ILE A 151 17.96 -7.04 -13.18
N VAL A 152 16.69 -7.31 -12.92
CA VAL A 152 15.73 -7.75 -13.94
C VAL A 152 15.04 -6.55 -14.58
N VAL A 153 14.89 -6.55 -15.90
CA VAL A 153 14.02 -5.63 -16.64
C VAL A 153 12.74 -6.36 -17.00
N VAL A 154 11.59 -5.78 -16.64
CA VAL A 154 10.26 -6.35 -16.91
C VAL A 154 9.32 -5.30 -17.49
N MET A 155 8.45 -5.73 -18.38
CA MET A 155 7.40 -4.88 -18.94
C MET A 155 6.22 -4.72 -17.97
N ARG A 156 5.57 -3.56 -18.03
CA ARG A 156 4.23 -3.38 -17.43
C ARG A 156 3.20 -4.29 -18.09
N TYR A 157 2.08 -4.52 -17.43
CA TYR A 157 0.96 -5.31 -17.94
C TYR A 157 1.28 -6.80 -18.16
N ASN A 158 0.70 -7.44 -19.16
CA ASN A 158 0.83 -8.85 -19.47
C ASN A 158 0.67 -9.09 -20.98
N PRO A 159 0.97 -10.31 -21.48
CA PRO A 159 0.88 -10.65 -22.91
C PRO A 159 -0.51 -10.49 -23.55
N GLU A 160 -1.57 -10.37 -22.75
CA GLU A 160 -2.95 -10.24 -23.21
C GLU A 160 -3.59 -8.93 -22.68
N SER A 161 -2.81 -7.85 -22.56
CA SER A 161 -3.27 -6.60 -21.94
C SER A 161 -4.53 -5.97 -22.57
N SER A 162 -4.86 -6.32 -23.81
CA SER A 162 -6.08 -5.89 -24.51
C SER A 162 -7.32 -6.74 -24.19
N ASN A 163 -7.15 -7.88 -23.52
CA ASN A 163 -8.24 -8.77 -23.11
C ASN A 163 -8.71 -8.44 -21.67
N PRO A 164 -9.94 -7.93 -21.48
CA PRO A 164 -10.46 -7.55 -20.15
C PRO A 164 -10.73 -8.75 -19.22
N HIS A 165 -10.59 -9.98 -19.71
CA HIS A 165 -10.76 -11.22 -18.96
C HIS A 165 -9.52 -12.10 -19.06
N SER A 166 -8.33 -11.51 -19.16
CA SER A 166 -7.10 -12.29 -19.22
C SER A 166 -6.86 -13.02 -17.91
N GLU A 167 -6.54 -14.32 -18.02
CA GLU A 167 -6.09 -15.08 -16.86
C GLU A 167 -4.73 -14.59 -16.32
N PHE A 168 -3.98 -13.82 -17.11
CA PHE A 168 -2.72 -13.19 -16.69
C PHE A 168 -2.90 -12.01 -15.72
N ASP A 169 -4.10 -11.44 -15.61
CA ASP A 169 -4.35 -10.27 -14.75
C ASP A 169 -3.99 -10.52 -13.28
N LYS A 170 -4.17 -11.77 -12.83
CA LYS A 170 -3.81 -12.25 -11.48
C LYS A 170 -2.31 -12.12 -11.17
N TYR A 171 -1.48 -12.07 -12.20
CA TYR A 171 -0.01 -12.03 -12.11
C TYR A 171 0.58 -10.67 -12.53
N SER A 172 -0.26 -9.73 -12.94
CA SER A 172 0.17 -8.49 -13.59
C SER A 172 0.57 -7.37 -12.62
N SER A 173 0.24 -7.52 -11.33
CA SER A 173 0.64 -6.55 -10.29
C SER A 173 2.15 -6.38 -10.25
N LEU A 174 2.63 -5.14 -10.34
CA LEU A 174 4.06 -4.82 -10.28
C LEU A 174 4.71 -5.30 -8.99
N ARG A 175 3.98 -5.26 -7.87
CA ARG A 175 4.46 -5.80 -6.59
C ARG A 175 4.63 -7.31 -6.65
N PHE A 176 3.67 -8.01 -7.27
CA PHE A 176 3.76 -9.47 -7.43
C PHE A 176 4.94 -9.87 -8.33
N LYS A 177 5.18 -9.12 -9.41
CA LYS A 177 6.37 -9.28 -10.27
C LYS A 177 7.66 -9.03 -9.49
N ALA A 178 7.71 -7.97 -8.68
CA ALA A 178 8.87 -7.66 -7.85
C ALA A 178 9.18 -8.78 -6.85
N THR A 179 8.17 -9.28 -6.12
CA THR A 179 8.36 -10.39 -5.18
C THR A 179 8.76 -11.68 -5.88
N THR A 180 8.26 -11.92 -7.09
CA THR A 180 8.65 -13.08 -7.92
C THR A 180 10.11 -12.97 -8.35
N ALA A 181 10.54 -11.81 -8.85
CA ALA A 181 11.93 -11.56 -9.22
C ALA A 181 12.88 -11.72 -8.02
N GLN A 182 12.53 -11.13 -6.88
CA GLN A 182 13.29 -11.25 -5.63
C GLN A 182 13.40 -12.71 -5.18
N SER A 183 12.30 -13.47 -5.23
CA SER A 183 12.28 -14.89 -4.86
C SER A 183 13.14 -15.76 -5.78
N ASN A 184 13.31 -15.36 -7.03
CA ASN A 184 14.23 -15.99 -7.99
C ASN A 184 15.70 -15.54 -7.84
N GLY A 185 15.99 -14.66 -6.88
CA GLY A 185 17.35 -14.23 -6.52
C GLY A 185 17.84 -12.97 -7.25
N ALA A 186 16.96 -12.23 -7.91
CA ALA A 186 17.31 -10.91 -8.44
C ALA A 186 17.72 -9.96 -7.31
N LEU A 187 18.56 -8.97 -7.63
CA LEU A 187 19.00 -7.93 -6.69
C LEU A 187 18.18 -6.65 -6.78
N GLY A 188 17.41 -6.47 -7.84
CA GLY A 188 16.54 -5.32 -8.06
C GLY A 188 15.74 -5.49 -9.35
N MET A 189 14.79 -4.58 -9.59
CA MET A 189 13.92 -4.62 -10.76
C MET A 189 13.79 -3.25 -11.42
N ILE A 190 13.91 -3.24 -12.73
CA ILE A 190 13.57 -2.12 -13.60
C ILE A 190 12.27 -2.46 -14.32
N ILE A 191 11.28 -1.60 -14.16
CA ILE A 191 10.02 -1.64 -14.89
C ILE A 191 10.18 -0.77 -16.12
N VAL A 192 9.61 -1.20 -17.24
CA VAL A 192 9.54 -0.42 -18.47
C VAL A 192 8.13 -0.45 -19.07
N ASN A 193 7.71 0.65 -19.70
CA ASN A 193 6.50 0.64 -20.51
C ASN A 193 6.71 -0.21 -21.77
N GLY A 194 5.72 -1.03 -22.14
CA GLY A 194 5.66 -1.63 -23.48
C GLY A 194 5.36 -0.57 -24.55
N HIS A 195 5.44 -0.95 -25.82
CA HIS A 195 4.78 -0.22 -26.91
C HIS A 195 3.27 -0.43 -26.83
N SER A 196 2.53 0.67 -26.82
CA SER A 196 1.07 0.68 -26.84
C SER A 196 0.60 1.85 -27.70
N PRO A 197 -0.38 1.66 -28.59
CA PRO A 197 -0.93 2.73 -29.41
C PRO A 197 -1.71 3.77 -28.59
N SER A 198 -2.14 3.43 -27.36
CA SER A 198 -2.95 4.28 -26.50
C SER A 198 -2.20 4.89 -25.32
N GLU A 199 -0.94 4.53 -25.09
CA GLU A 199 -0.13 5.02 -23.98
C GLU A 199 1.21 5.58 -24.46
N GLU A 200 1.50 6.81 -24.03
CA GLU A 200 2.83 7.39 -24.15
C GLU A 200 3.79 6.79 -23.12
N ASP A 201 5.10 6.91 -23.37
CA ASP A 201 6.16 6.48 -22.45
C ASP A 201 6.37 7.45 -21.27
N ASN A 202 5.31 7.65 -20.50
CA ASN A 202 5.33 8.47 -19.30
C ASN A 202 5.67 7.62 -18.07
N LEU A 203 6.45 8.20 -17.15
CA LEU A 203 6.68 7.59 -15.85
C LEU A 203 5.38 7.56 -15.04
N PHE A 204 5.16 6.49 -14.27
CA PHE A 204 4.05 6.47 -13.33
C PHE A 204 4.25 7.52 -12.22
N LYS A 205 3.15 7.95 -11.61
CA LYS A 205 3.21 8.83 -10.44
C LYS A 205 3.67 8.02 -9.23
N PHE A 206 4.71 8.49 -8.55
CA PHE A 206 5.11 7.95 -7.25
C PHE A 206 3.96 8.09 -6.25
N ARG A 207 3.56 6.97 -5.63
CA ARG A 207 2.42 6.88 -4.71
C ARG A 207 2.62 5.73 -3.73
N TYR A 208 2.14 5.91 -2.51
CA TYR A 208 1.97 4.82 -1.56
C TYR A 208 0.83 3.88 -1.98
N ASP A 209 1.10 2.58 -2.04
CA ASP A 209 0.09 1.56 -2.37
C ASP A 209 -0.61 0.98 -1.14
N ARG A 210 -0.38 1.57 0.05
CA ARG A 210 -0.95 1.17 1.35
C ARG A 210 -0.50 -0.22 1.83
N ALA A 211 0.67 -0.66 1.39
CA ALA A 211 1.31 -1.87 1.88
C ALA A 211 2.80 -1.62 2.16
N ALA A 212 3.38 -2.37 3.10
CA ALA A 212 4.79 -2.27 3.46
C ALA A 212 5.71 -2.39 2.23
N GLY A 213 6.84 -1.68 2.24
CA GLY A 213 7.86 -1.79 1.19
C GLY A 213 8.44 -3.20 1.07
N ILE A 214 9.00 -3.54 -0.08
CA ILE A 214 9.74 -4.80 -0.28
C ILE A 214 11.15 -4.61 0.28
N GLU A 215 11.50 -5.26 1.37
CA GLU A 215 12.79 -5.05 2.03
C GLU A 215 13.99 -5.38 1.11
N GLY A 216 14.98 -4.47 1.07
CA GLY A 216 16.26 -4.69 0.41
C GLY A 216 16.23 -4.86 -1.11
N PHE A 217 15.10 -4.58 -1.77
CA PHE A 217 14.92 -4.81 -3.21
C PHE A 217 14.51 -3.51 -3.93
N PRO A 218 15.46 -2.81 -4.57
CA PRO A 218 15.20 -1.57 -5.27
C PRO A 218 14.39 -1.83 -6.54
N VAL A 219 13.29 -1.10 -6.69
CA VAL A 219 12.38 -1.17 -7.84
C VAL A 219 12.18 0.21 -8.42
N VAL A 220 12.56 0.38 -9.68
CA VAL A 220 12.42 1.65 -10.40
C VAL A 220 11.65 1.44 -11.70
N HIS A 221 11.00 2.49 -12.19
CA HIS A 221 10.51 2.57 -13.56
C HIS A 221 11.37 3.52 -14.33
N VAL A 222 11.84 3.06 -15.49
CA VAL A 222 12.74 3.80 -16.38
C VAL A 222 12.02 3.97 -17.71
N LYS A 223 12.23 5.13 -18.36
CA LYS A 223 11.73 5.37 -19.71
C LYS A 223 12.26 4.33 -20.70
N ARG A 224 11.40 3.97 -21.66
CA ARG A 224 11.63 2.90 -22.63
C ARG A 224 12.85 3.13 -23.50
N ASN A 225 13.18 4.37 -23.84
CA ASN A 225 14.33 4.70 -24.69
C ASN A 225 15.66 4.12 -24.16
N PHE A 226 15.87 4.11 -22.84
CA PHE A 226 17.09 3.53 -22.25
C PHE A 226 17.13 2.01 -22.36
N ILE A 227 15.97 1.35 -22.30
CA ILE A 227 15.87 -0.11 -22.47
C ILE A 227 16.00 -0.49 -23.95
N GLU A 228 15.45 0.31 -24.86
CA GLU A 228 15.62 0.16 -26.31
C GLU A 228 17.10 0.26 -26.75
N GLU A 229 17.89 1.13 -26.11
CA GLU A 229 19.34 1.19 -26.31
C GLU A 229 20.04 -0.12 -25.89
N MET A 230 19.65 -0.71 -24.75
CA MET A 230 20.19 -2.01 -24.31
C MET A 230 19.83 -3.14 -25.27
N PHE A 231 18.60 -3.13 -25.79
CA PHE A 231 18.13 -4.11 -26.78
C PHE A 231 18.90 -3.97 -28.09
N SER A 232 19.09 -2.74 -28.56
CA SER A 232 19.83 -2.43 -29.79
C SER A 232 21.27 -2.93 -29.73
N LEU A 233 21.96 -2.73 -28.59
CA LEU A 233 23.31 -3.28 -28.37
C LEU A 233 23.36 -4.81 -28.48
N ASN A 234 22.26 -5.49 -28.16
CA ASN A 234 22.11 -6.94 -28.20
C ASN A 234 21.51 -7.43 -29.54
N ASN A 235 21.48 -6.58 -30.58
CA ASN A 235 20.90 -6.87 -31.90
C ASN A 235 19.43 -7.33 -31.82
N LYS A 236 18.66 -6.71 -30.92
CA LYS A 236 17.24 -6.98 -30.71
C LYS A 236 16.45 -5.68 -30.81
N ASP A 237 15.22 -5.79 -31.27
CA ASP A 237 14.25 -4.70 -31.25
C ASP A 237 13.23 -4.95 -30.13
N PHE A 238 12.96 -3.93 -29.30
CA PHE A 238 12.08 -4.07 -28.14
C PHE A 238 10.62 -4.31 -28.55
N ALA A 239 10.15 -3.63 -29.61
CA ALA A 239 8.78 -3.78 -30.09
C ALA A 239 8.55 -5.16 -30.71
N ASP A 240 9.51 -5.65 -31.50
CA ASP A 240 9.43 -6.98 -32.11
C ASP A 240 9.37 -8.08 -31.04
N ILE A 241 10.23 -8.01 -30.01
CA ILE A 241 10.21 -8.97 -28.90
C ILE A 241 8.88 -8.91 -28.14
N GLN A 242 8.36 -7.72 -27.86
CA GLN A 242 7.06 -7.58 -27.21
C GLN A 242 5.94 -8.22 -28.07
N ASN A 243 5.92 -7.93 -29.37
CA ASN A 243 4.93 -8.50 -30.30
C ASN A 243 5.01 -10.03 -30.37
N GLU A 244 6.21 -10.60 -30.32
CA GLU A 244 6.41 -12.05 -30.28
C GLU A 244 5.84 -12.65 -29.00
N ILE A 245 6.13 -12.05 -27.83
CA ILE A 245 5.58 -12.51 -26.54
C ILE A 245 4.05 -12.42 -26.54
N ASP A 246 3.48 -11.30 -26.99
CA ASP A 246 2.04 -11.05 -26.98
C ASP A 246 1.28 -12.00 -27.91
N SER A 247 1.82 -12.24 -29.11
CA SER A 247 1.18 -13.09 -30.12
C SER A 247 1.30 -14.58 -29.82
N THR A 248 2.47 -15.02 -29.34
CA THR A 248 2.74 -16.44 -29.09
C THR A 248 2.34 -16.87 -27.67
N LYS A 249 2.24 -15.91 -26.75
CA LYS A 249 2.07 -16.14 -25.31
C LYS A 249 3.18 -17.04 -24.75
N ASN A 250 4.38 -16.92 -25.30
CA ASN A 250 5.56 -17.62 -24.83
C ASN A 250 6.57 -16.62 -24.26
N PRO A 251 7.27 -16.98 -23.17
CA PRO A 251 8.38 -16.21 -22.65
C PRO A 251 9.49 -15.97 -23.68
N HIS A 252 10.01 -14.75 -23.73
CA HIS A 252 11.18 -14.41 -24.55
C HIS A 252 12.22 -13.63 -23.71
N SER A 253 12.77 -14.31 -22.72
CA SER A 253 13.73 -13.75 -21.76
C SER A 253 15.17 -14.00 -22.18
N PHE A 254 16.07 -13.04 -21.93
CA PHE A 254 17.48 -13.15 -22.30
C PHE A 254 18.38 -12.19 -21.50
N ASP A 255 19.67 -12.49 -21.45
CA ASP A 255 20.67 -11.61 -20.85
C ASP A 255 20.96 -10.40 -21.73
N LEU A 256 20.92 -9.20 -21.14
CA LEU A 256 21.36 -7.97 -21.80
C LEU A 256 22.87 -7.87 -21.64
N GLN A 257 23.60 -8.43 -22.59
CA GLN A 257 25.06 -8.50 -22.56
C GLN A 257 25.66 -7.08 -22.58
N ASN A 258 26.78 -6.92 -21.88
CA ASN A 258 27.49 -5.64 -21.72
C ASN A 258 26.61 -4.52 -21.13
N CYS A 259 25.55 -4.87 -20.40
CA CYS A 259 24.68 -3.92 -19.71
C CYS A 259 24.80 -4.11 -18.19
N ILE A 260 25.03 -3.02 -17.47
CA ILE A 260 25.06 -2.97 -15.99
C ILE A 260 24.12 -1.86 -15.53
N ALA A 261 23.33 -2.13 -14.50
CA ALA A 261 22.56 -1.12 -13.80
C ALA A 261 23.11 -0.93 -12.38
N GLU A 262 23.16 0.31 -11.93
CA GLU A 262 23.36 0.68 -10.52
C GLU A 262 22.11 1.43 -10.06
N LEU A 263 21.41 0.87 -9.08
CA LEU A 263 20.19 1.40 -8.50
C LEU A 263 20.42 1.70 -7.03
N ASN A 264 20.07 2.90 -6.60
CA ASN A 264 19.93 3.27 -5.19
C ASN A 264 18.53 3.83 -5.01
N THR A 265 17.72 3.20 -4.18
CA THR A 265 16.39 3.71 -3.83
C THR A 265 16.30 4.05 -2.36
N GLU A 266 15.67 5.17 -2.08
CA GLU A 266 15.36 5.66 -0.74
C GLU A 266 13.90 6.12 -0.74
N VAL A 267 13.06 5.32 -0.13
CA VAL A 267 11.63 5.55 0.08
C VAL A 267 11.43 5.60 1.60
N ASN A 268 11.05 6.77 2.08
CA ASN A 268 10.89 7.05 3.50
C ASN A 268 9.42 6.94 3.88
N GLU A 269 9.12 6.14 4.90
CA GLU A 269 7.77 6.02 5.44
C GLU A 269 7.41 7.26 6.26
N VAL A 270 6.26 7.86 5.95
CA VAL A 270 5.66 8.93 6.74
C VAL A 270 4.69 8.31 7.71
N HIS A 271 5.03 8.34 9.00
CA HIS A 271 4.19 7.75 10.04
C HIS A 271 3.21 8.77 10.63
N LYS A 272 2.01 8.30 10.90
CA LYS A 272 1.05 8.96 11.80
C LYS A 272 0.58 8.00 12.87
N THR A 273 -0.01 8.56 13.92
CA THR A 273 -0.62 7.80 14.99
C THR A 273 -2.12 7.64 14.71
N GLY A 274 -2.60 6.40 14.69
CA GLY A 274 -4.03 6.07 14.74
C GLY A 274 -4.47 5.84 16.19
N ARG A 275 -5.80 5.79 16.40
CA ARG A 275 -6.38 5.43 17.71
C ARG A 275 -7.58 4.52 17.51
N ASN A 276 -7.57 3.37 18.18
CA ASN A 276 -8.80 2.60 18.40
C ASN A 276 -9.54 3.17 19.61
N VAL A 277 -10.87 3.07 19.62
CA VAL A 277 -11.72 3.39 20.77
C VAL A 277 -12.26 2.08 21.34
N GLY A 278 -12.06 1.84 22.64
CA GLY A 278 -12.42 0.60 23.29
C GLY A 278 -13.13 0.84 24.62
N GLY A 279 -14.22 0.10 24.82
CA GLY A 279 -15.01 0.11 26.05
C GLY A 279 -15.20 -1.30 26.61
N LEU A 280 -15.33 -1.38 27.93
CA LEU A 280 -15.54 -2.63 28.68
C LEU A 280 -16.82 -2.51 29.51
N ILE A 281 -17.71 -3.50 29.37
CA ILE A 281 -18.87 -3.69 30.24
C ILE A 281 -18.59 -4.92 31.10
N LYS A 282 -18.55 -4.74 32.42
CA LYS A 282 -18.37 -5.87 33.35
C LYS A 282 -19.67 -6.66 33.45
N ALA A 283 -19.55 -7.99 33.38
CA ALA A 283 -20.67 -8.87 33.69
C ALA A 283 -21.07 -8.71 35.18
N PRO A 284 -22.36 -8.81 35.52
CA PRO A 284 -22.78 -8.79 36.91
C PRO A 284 -22.14 -9.94 37.69
N GLY A 285 -21.41 -9.63 38.77
CA GLY A 285 -20.89 -10.64 39.71
C GLY A 285 -19.36 -10.81 39.80
N ASN A 286 -18.57 -9.98 39.11
CA ASN A 286 -17.09 -9.94 39.21
C ASN A 286 -16.57 -8.54 39.56
#